data_AF-A0A263CWU5-F1
#
_entry.id   AF-A0A263CWU5-F1
#
_cell.length_a   1.000
_cell.length_b   1.000
_cell.length_c   1.000
_cell.angle_alpha   90.00
_cell.angle_beta   90.00
_cell.angle_gamma   90.00
#
_symmetry.space_group_name_H-M   'P 1'
#
loop_
_entity.id
_entity.type
_entity.pdbx_description
1 polymer ?
#
loop_
_entity_poly.entity_id
_entity_poly.type
_entity_poly.pdbx_seq_one_letter_code
_entity_poly.pdbx_strand_id
1 'polypeptide(L)'
;MDAFQAVADPVRRSIVERLAGTGEATAGELADLTRTEFGISQPATSRHLKVLRQTGLVSSTVAAQRRVYRLNRRPLLDIAEWATRQQRFWSGRLDALEDHLNDHPEER
;
A
#
# COMPACT_ATOMS: atom_id res chain seq x y z
N MET A 1 1.48 -3.38 -13.89
CA MET A 1 0.92 -3.35 -12.53
C MET A 1 1.44 -2.11 -11.84
N ASP A 2 0.58 -1.32 -11.21
CA ASP A 2 0.93 -0.09 -10.51
C ASP A 2 0.93 -0.27 -8.98
N ALA A 3 1.23 0.79 -8.24
CA ALA A 3 1.28 0.74 -6.78
C ALA A 3 -0.08 0.40 -6.15
N PHE A 4 -1.20 0.88 -6.71
CA PHE A 4 -2.55 0.56 -6.23
C PHE A 4 -2.83 -0.95 -6.30
N GLN A 5 -2.62 -1.54 -7.47
CA GLN A 5 -2.78 -2.99 -7.67
C GLN A 5 -1.83 -3.79 -6.80
N ALA A 6 -0.61 -3.28 -6.57
CA ALA A 6 0.34 -3.93 -5.69
C ALA A 6 -0.15 -3.95 -4.22
N VAL A 7 -0.67 -2.85 -3.69
CA VAL A 7 -1.15 -2.81 -2.29
C VAL A 7 -2.57 -3.36 -2.10
N ALA A 8 -3.28 -3.73 -3.16
CA ALA A 8 -4.58 -4.39 -3.02
C ALA A 8 -4.47 -5.81 -2.40
N ASP A 9 -3.32 -6.47 -2.59
CA ASP A 9 -3.06 -7.83 -2.10
C ASP A 9 -2.60 -7.83 -0.64
N PRO A 10 -3.18 -8.69 0.23
CA PRO A 10 -2.89 -8.69 1.66
C PRO A 10 -1.45 -9.12 1.99
N VAL A 11 -0.87 -10.05 1.22
CA VAL A 11 0.52 -10.50 1.43
C VAL A 11 1.48 -9.35 1.13
N ARG A 12 1.25 -8.64 0.03
CA ARG A 12 2.06 -7.48 -0.36
C ARG A 12 1.92 -6.32 0.64
N ARG A 13 0.72 -6.10 1.20
CA ARG A 13 0.52 -5.12 2.29
C ARG A 13 1.29 -5.48 3.55
N SER A 14 1.20 -6.73 4.02
CA SER A 14 1.96 -7.19 5.20
C SER A 14 3.47 -6.98 5.04
N ILE A 15 4.03 -7.28 3.86
CA ILE A 15 5.45 -7.00 3.57
C ILE A 15 5.77 -5.49 3.67
N VAL A 16 4.91 -4.64 3.10
CA VAL A 16 5.07 -3.18 3.13
C VAL A 16 5.00 -2.66 4.57
N GLU A 17 4.04 -3.13 5.35
CA GLU A 17 3.86 -2.77 6.77
C GLU A 17 5.06 -3.22 7.61
N ARG A 18 5.55 -4.45 7.40
CA ARG A 18 6.76 -4.97 8.04
C ARG A 18 7.98 -4.09 7.78
N LEU A 19 8.16 -3.65 6.53
CA LEU A 19 9.27 -2.77 6.14
C LEU A 19 9.08 -1.33 6.61
N ALA A 20 7.83 -0.84 6.71
CA ALA A 20 7.54 0.46 7.29
C ALA A 20 7.92 0.52 8.77
N GLY A 21 7.67 -0.58 9.51
CA GLY A 21 7.94 -0.69 10.95
C GLY A 21 9.43 -0.80 11.31
N THR A 22 10.24 -1.55 10.56
CA THR A 22 11.68 -1.76 10.89
C THR A 22 12.66 -1.10 9.94
N GLY A 23 12.19 -0.49 8.85
CA GLY A 23 13.02 0.15 7.83
C GLY A 23 13.58 -0.82 6.79
N GLU A 24 14.14 -1.95 7.20
CA GLU A 24 14.64 -3.00 6.31
C GLU A 24 14.39 -4.41 6.82
N ALA A 25 14.43 -5.38 5.90
CA ALA A 25 14.36 -6.81 6.20
C ALA A 25 15.03 -7.64 5.10
N THR A 26 15.61 -8.78 5.47
CA THR A 26 16.16 -9.76 4.54
C THR A 26 15.06 -10.54 3.82
N ALA A 27 15.40 -11.14 2.68
CA ALA A 27 14.50 -12.05 1.96
C ALA A 27 14.01 -13.22 2.83
N GLY A 28 14.85 -13.71 3.76
CA GLY A 28 14.51 -14.79 4.68
C GLY A 28 13.46 -14.36 5.69
N GLU A 29 13.68 -13.23 6.36
CA GLU A 29 12.73 -12.69 7.35
C GLU A 29 11.35 -12.42 6.72
N LEU A 30 11.31 -11.90 5.49
CA LEU A 30 10.05 -11.67 4.77
C LEU A 30 9.37 -12.99 4.35
N ALA A 31 10.16 -14.02 4.03
CA ALA A 31 9.63 -15.36 3.75
C ALA A 31 9.05 -16.00 5.01
N ASP A 32 9.71 -15.86 6.16
CA ASP A 32 9.24 -16.39 7.43
C ASP A 32 7.97 -15.67 7.91
N LEU A 33 7.91 -14.35 7.78
CA LEU A 33 6.71 -13.55 8.02
C LEU A 33 5.53 -14.07 7.19
N THR A 34 5.70 -14.12 5.87
CA THR A 34 4.60 -14.49 4.97
C THR A 34 4.19 -15.96 5.09
N ARG A 35 5.13 -16.85 5.44
CA ARG A 35 4.81 -18.23 5.79
C ARG A 35 3.96 -18.30 7.06
N THR A 36 4.31 -17.52 8.07
CA THR A 36 3.62 -17.50 9.36
C THR A 36 2.21 -16.93 9.22
N GLU A 37 2.05 -15.82 8.48
CA GLU A 37 0.76 -15.13 8.35
C GLU A 37 -0.17 -15.75 7.29
N PHE A 38 0.39 -16.27 6.19
CA PHE A 38 -0.39 -16.70 5.03
C PHE A 38 -0.12 -18.14 4.58
N GLY A 39 0.79 -18.87 5.25
CA GLY A 39 1.10 -20.26 4.90
C GLY A 39 1.83 -20.43 3.56
N ILE A 40 2.39 -19.37 2.98
CA ILE A 40 2.97 -19.43 1.64
C ILE A 40 4.46 -19.79 1.65
N SER A 41 4.91 -20.36 0.53
CA SER A 41 6.29 -20.79 0.34
C SER A 41 7.23 -19.63 -0.03
N GLN A 42 8.54 -19.82 0.17
CA GLN A 42 9.55 -18.82 -0.19
C GLN A 42 9.54 -18.45 -1.69
N PRO A 43 9.32 -19.37 -2.65
CA PRO A 43 9.11 -19.01 -4.05
C PRO A 43 7.89 -18.11 -4.26
N ALA A 44 6.79 -18.35 -3.53
CA ALA A 44 5.61 -17.49 -3.59
C ALA A 44 5.93 -16.08 -3.06
N THR A 45 6.56 -15.96 -1.88
CA THR A 45 7.03 -14.68 -1.34
C THR A 45 7.94 -13.95 -2.33
N SER A 46 8.84 -14.66 -3.01
CA SER A 46 9.75 -14.09 -4.01
C SER A 46 9.00 -13.50 -5.21
N ARG A 47 7.86 -14.08 -5.61
CA ARG A 47 6.97 -13.50 -6.64
C ARG A 47 6.33 -12.19 -6.14
N HIS A 48 5.83 -12.15 -4.90
CA HIS A 48 5.31 -10.91 -4.31
C HIS A 48 6.38 -9.82 -4.24
N LEU A 49 7.61 -10.15 -3.80
CA LEU A 49 8.74 -9.23 -3.77
C LEU A 49 9.16 -8.74 -5.16
N LYS A 50 9.05 -9.59 -6.19
CA LYS A 50 9.29 -9.17 -7.57
C LYS A 50 8.28 -8.12 -8.00
N VAL A 51 6.99 -8.34 -7.73
CA VAL A 51 5.92 -7.37 -8.04
C VAL A 51 6.15 -6.05 -7.32
N LEU A 52 6.41 -6.09 -6.01
CA LEU A 52 6.67 -4.88 -5.22
C LEU A 52 7.88 -4.07 -5.71
N ARG A 53 8.92 -4.75 -6.23
CA ARG A 53 10.07 -4.07 -6.85
C ARG A 53 9.70 -3.43 -8.18
N GLN A 54 8.92 -4.13 -9.00
CA GLN A 54 8.50 -3.63 -10.32
C GLN A 54 7.62 -2.38 -10.21
N THR A 55 6.84 -2.25 -9.13
CA THR A 55 6.03 -1.06 -8.86
C THR A 55 6.80 0.03 -8.11
N GLY A 56 8.07 -0.20 -7.79
CA GLY A 56 8.91 0.74 -7.07
C GLY A 56 8.54 0.90 -5.59
N LEU A 57 7.62 0.09 -5.04
CA LEU A 57 7.24 0.11 -3.62
C LEU A 57 8.37 -0.37 -2.72
N VAL A 58 9.22 -1.28 -3.20
CA VAL A 58 10.40 -1.71 -2.46
C VAL A 58 11.64 -1.67 -3.34
N SER A 59 12.78 -1.42 -2.72
CA SER A 59 14.09 -1.59 -3.33
C SER A 59 14.78 -2.82 -2.74
N SER A 60 15.75 -3.39 -3.45
CA SER A 60 16.57 -4.48 -2.93
C SER A 60 18.04 -4.22 -3.17
N THR A 61 18.86 -4.42 -2.14
CA THR A 61 20.32 -4.35 -2.19
C THR A 61 20.91 -5.70 -1.79
N VAL A 62 22.13 -5.96 -2.22
CA VAL A 62 22.89 -7.15 -1.79
C VAL A 62 23.88 -6.67 -0.71
N ALA A 63 23.68 -7.14 0.52
CA ALA A 63 24.57 -6.88 1.65
C ALA A 63 25.30 -8.18 1.99
N ALA A 64 26.58 -8.25 1.60
CA ALA A 64 27.38 -9.48 1.60
C ALA A 64 26.65 -10.61 0.84
N GLN A 65 26.19 -11.65 1.53
CA GLN A 65 25.49 -12.80 0.93
C GLN A 65 23.95 -12.69 1.02
N ARG A 66 23.42 -11.65 1.66
CA ARG A 66 21.97 -11.53 1.92
C ARG A 66 21.36 -10.44 1.05
N ARG A 67 20.19 -10.74 0.48
CA ARG A 67 19.37 -9.74 -0.20
C ARG A 67 18.50 -9.04 0.84
N VAL A 68 18.67 -7.72 0.95
CA VAL A 68 17.98 -6.86 1.90
C VAL A 68 16.99 -5.98 1.14
N TYR A 69 15.79 -5.85 1.67
CA TYR A 69 14.71 -5.05 1.11
C TYR A 69 14.43 -3.84 1.98
N ARG A 70 14.14 -2.71 1.32
CA ARG A 70 13.73 -1.45 1.97
C ARG A 70 12.47 -0.92 1.31
N LEU A 71 11.59 -0.34 2.11
CA LEU A 71 10.41 0.37 1.61
C LEU A 71 10.83 1.66 0.90
N ASN A 72 10.29 1.89 -0.29
CA ASN A 72 10.23 3.21 -0.91
C ASN A 72 8.85 3.80 -0.63
N ARG A 73 8.82 4.89 0.14
CA ARG A 73 7.55 5.52 0.58
C ARG A 73 6.86 6.31 -0.53
N ARG A 74 7.59 6.71 -1.58
CA ARG A 74 7.07 7.61 -2.61
C ARG A 74 5.77 7.12 -3.26
N PRO A 75 5.66 5.86 -3.74
CA PRO A 75 4.43 5.41 -4.39
C PRO A 75 3.22 5.34 -3.44
N LEU A 76 3.44 5.14 -2.13
CA LEU A 76 2.37 5.18 -1.12
C LEU A 76 1.86 6.60 -0.90
N LEU A 77 2.76 7.58 -0.90
CA LEU A 77 2.38 9.00 -0.79
C LEU A 77 1.55 9.43 -2.01
N ASP A 78 1.92 8.99 -3.21
CA ASP A 78 1.16 9.31 -4.43
C ASP A 78 -0.27 8.71 -4.36
N ILE A 79 -0.42 7.49 -3.82
CA ILE A 79 -1.73 6.87 -3.54
C ILE A 79 -2.54 7.71 -2.54
N ALA A 80 -1.93 8.06 -1.40
CA ALA A 80 -2.59 8.80 -0.33
C ALA A 80 -3.04 10.19 -0.79
N GLU A 81 -2.21 10.87 -1.58
CA GLU A 81 -2.52 12.18 -2.14
C GLU A 81 -3.70 12.10 -3.10
N TRP A 82 -3.72 11.10 -3.99
CA TRP A 82 -4.85 10.88 -4.89
C TRP A 82 -6.14 10.60 -4.13
N ALA A 83 -6.11 9.72 -3.11
CA ALA A 83 -7.27 9.39 -2.30
C ALA A 83 -7.80 10.62 -1.55
N THR A 84 -6.90 11.44 -0.99
CA THR A 84 -7.27 12.69 -0.32
C THR A 84 -7.96 13.67 -1.28
N ARG A 85 -7.49 13.78 -2.53
CA ARG A 85 -8.16 14.62 -3.54
C ARG A 85 -9.56 14.12 -3.87
N GLN A 86 -9.76 12.81 -3.97
CA GLN A 86 -11.09 12.24 -4.21
C GLN A 86 -12.03 12.50 -3.03
N GLN A 87 -11.54 12.30 -1.80
CA GLN A 87 -12.32 12.57 -0.58
C GLN A 87 -12.80 14.04 -0.56
N ARG A 88 -11.91 15.00 -0.79
CA ARG A 88 -12.26 16.43 -0.81
C ARG A 88 -13.29 16.78 -1.87
N PHE A 89 -13.18 16.17 -3.06
CA PHE A 89 -14.14 16.39 -4.14
C PHE A 89 -15.55 15.93 -3.76
N TRP A 90 -15.69 14.77 -3.12
CA TRP A 90 -17.00 14.26 -2.71
C TRP A 90 -17.55 14.99 -1.49
N SER A 91 -16.74 15.31 -0.49
CA SER A 91 -17.17 16.10 0.68
C SER A 91 -17.75 17.45 0.25
N GLY A 92 -17.05 18.23 -0.56
CA GLY A 92 -17.56 19.54 -0.99
C GLY A 92 -18.85 19.47 -1.82
N ARG A 93 -19.12 18.35 -2.51
CA ARG A 93 -20.37 18.14 -3.24
C ARG A 93 -21.53 17.74 -2.34
N LEU A 94 -21.24 17.01 -1.26
CA LEU A 94 -22.24 16.65 -0.25
C LEU A 94 -22.59 17.86 0.62
N ASP A 95 -21.60 18.66 1.01
CA ASP A 95 -21.81 19.92 1.75
C ASP A 95 -22.71 20.87 0.94
N ALA A 96 -22.44 21.05 -0.36
CA ALA A 96 -23.27 21.89 -1.23
C ALA A 96 -24.70 21.35 -1.45
N LEU A 97 -24.88 20.03 -1.40
CA LEU A 97 -26.20 19.41 -1.46
C LEU A 97 -26.96 19.60 -0.15
N GLU A 98 -26.26 19.44 0.98
CA GLU A 98 -26.81 19.67 2.32
C GLU A 98 -27.25 21.13 2.49
N ASP A 99 -26.44 22.10 2.07
CA ASP A 99 -26.80 23.52 2.07
C ASP A 99 -28.07 23.77 1.23
N HIS A 100 -28.17 23.19 0.02
CA HIS A 100 -29.35 23.35 -0.84
C HIS A 100 -30.62 22.74 -0.24
N LEU A 101 -30.53 21.59 0.43
CA LEU A 101 -31.65 20.95 1.11
C LEU A 101 -32.07 21.72 2.38
N ASN A 102 -31.12 22.32 3.08
CA ASN A 102 -31.40 23.15 4.26
C ASN A 102 -31.99 24.52 3.89
N ASP A 103 -31.59 25.09 2.75
CA ASP A 103 -32.14 26.36 2.22
C ASP A 103 -33.55 26.19 1.60
N HIS A 104 -33.94 24.96 1.25
CA HIS A 104 -35.28 24.61 0.78
C HIS A 104 -35.90 23.50 1.65
N PRO A 105 -36.28 23.78 2.90
CA PRO A 105 -37.03 22.81 3.69
C PRO A 105 -38.38 22.62 3.00
N GLU A 106 -38.59 21.41 2.48
CA GLU A 106 -39.79 20.93 1.77
C GLU A 106 -40.98 21.89 1.86
N GLU A 107 -41.31 22.56 0.74
CA GLU A 107 -42.62 23.18 0.54
C GLU A 107 -43.68 22.08 0.72
N ARG A 108 -44.23 21.99 1.94
CA ARG A 108 -45.41 21.16 2.27
C ARG A 108 -46.69 21.79 1.76
#